data_AF-A0A817P6S2-F1
#
_entry.id   AF-A0A817P6S2-F1
#
_cell.length_a   1.000
_cell.length_b   1.000
_cell.length_c   1.000
_cell.angle_alpha   90.00
_cell.angle_beta   90.00
_cell.angle_gamma   90.00
#
_symmetry.space_group_name_H-M   'P 1'
#
loop_
_entity.id
_entity.type
_entity.pdbx_description
1 polymer ?
#
loop_
_entity_poly.entity_id
_entity_poly.type
_entity_poly.pdbx_seq_one_letter_code
_entity_poly.pdbx_strand_id
1 'polypeptide(L)'
;MRDLSHQQIAENERRKVPMNISLQNRIIINISGVRFETFKSTLEVYPDTLLGNAKRRKYYYDNILDEYFFDRHRGCFEAILYYYQSKGRLRRPNSVPLDTFLEEITYFDLGQDALAQVRKDEDLKEVEKTQLPRNRCRRYIWTTVEYPEFSFIAKMFNILSLVIILISTITLAIESLPQYSYLSEDACTQEYKQHKIGTNNDSMNLSDVQSNERICRPYFSSPFRRIQMICIGFFTLELILRLLSTPSLSKYFKSFMNWIDILAIVPFYVNIIINFADQSHNHSVSIYNSLALLRVLRCARIFKFYRVFKNIKTIRVLAVTVQESMPDFLVLTVTLTLMAFLFGAAVYLIEKTNGDSVFDSIPKATYWGIITITSVGYGDIAPATVLGRLIAVLCAFSGVGTIGMLVSVLVDRYQRVYKRKLYIKPEKIDFNDYSDEENEDLEVGRGNSCIDPLIVNANDKKEDDSETSLQTSPSSSLPLPNAKDQTNPQCHFIDNYDNNDNEVSQTVSKEINSFASRQQSGSLDMSVRTNSDLSCIHSMSSYI
;
A
#
# COMPACT_ATOMS: atom_id res chain seq x y z
N MET A 1 -80.92 -2.47 -20.45
CA MET A 1 -80.64 -3.70 -21.26
C MET A 1 -79.79 -3.37 -22.51
N ARG A 2 -78.85 -2.40 -22.43
CA ARG A 2 -77.90 -2.05 -23.51
C ARG A 2 -76.45 -1.90 -23.04
N ASP A 3 -76.15 -2.18 -21.77
CA ASP A 3 -74.79 -2.02 -21.22
C ASP A 3 -74.03 -3.34 -20.99
N LEU A 4 -74.69 -4.49 -21.19
CA LEU A 4 -74.04 -5.81 -21.08
C LEU A 4 -73.32 -6.25 -22.37
N SER A 5 -73.61 -5.63 -23.52
CA SER A 5 -72.97 -5.98 -24.80
C SER A 5 -71.57 -5.36 -24.97
N HIS A 6 -71.30 -4.20 -24.37
CA HIS A 6 -70.00 -3.53 -24.53
C HIS A 6 -68.88 -4.18 -23.70
N GLN A 7 -69.19 -4.76 -22.54
CA GLN A 7 -68.21 -5.51 -21.74
C GLN A 7 -67.86 -6.87 -22.37
N GLN A 8 -68.82 -7.56 -22.98
CA GLN A 8 -68.56 -8.84 -23.66
C GLN A 8 -67.79 -8.68 -24.98
N ILE A 9 -67.95 -7.54 -25.68
CA ILE A 9 -67.15 -7.22 -26.88
C ILE A 9 -65.70 -6.86 -26.48
N ALA A 10 -65.50 -6.13 -25.38
CA ALA A 10 -64.16 -5.78 -24.88
C ALA A 10 -63.37 -6.99 -24.31
N GLU A 11 -64.03 -8.00 -23.75
CA GLU A 11 -63.38 -9.25 -23.32
C GLU A 11 -63.05 -10.20 -24.48
N ASN A 12 -63.87 -10.22 -25.54
CA ASN A 12 -63.59 -11.03 -26.72
C ASN A 12 -62.47 -10.45 -27.62
N GLU A 13 -62.21 -9.15 -27.56
CA GLU A 13 -61.05 -8.54 -28.24
C GLU A 13 -59.73 -8.74 -27.48
N ARG A 14 -59.74 -8.90 -26.15
CA ARG A 14 -58.54 -9.28 -25.38
C ARG A 14 -58.08 -10.72 -25.61
N ARG A 15 -58.92 -11.58 -26.18
CA ARG A 15 -58.58 -12.97 -26.58
C ARG A 15 -58.06 -13.10 -28.02
N LYS A 16 -57.74 -11.99 -28.69
CA LYS A 16 -57.11 -11.97 -30.02
C LYS A 16 -55.78 -11.21 -30.04
N VAL A 17 -54.97 -11.34 -28.98
CA VAL A 17 -53.52 -11.22 -29.21
C VAL A 17 -53.11 -12.52 -29.91
N PRO A 18 -52.57 -12.47 -31.14
CA PRO A 18 -52.11 -13.69 -31.79
C PRO A 18 -51.02 -14.31 -30.91
N MET A 19 -51.34 -15.43 -30.26
CA MET A 19 -50.45 -16.21 -29.41
C MET A 19 -49.23 -16.78 -30.18
N ASN A 20 -49.12 -16.46 -31.48
CA ASN A 20 -48.11 -16.95 -32.41
C ASN A 20 -46.99 -15.96 -32.74
N ILE A 21 -47.07 -14.68 -32.29
CA ILE A 21 -46.01 -13.68 -32.53
C ILE A 21 -45.05 -13.59 -31.32
N SER A 22 -45.48 -13.96 -30.10
CA SER A 22 -44.66 -13.80 -28.90
C SER A 22 -43.63 -14.93 -28.66
N LEU A 23 -43.69 -16.02 -29.42
CA LEU A 23 -42.72 -17.13 -29.34
C LEU A 23 -41.55 -16.93 -30.32
N GLN A 24 -41.77 -16.31 -31.48
CA GLN A 24 -40.74 -16.12 -32.52
C GLN A 24 -39.65 -15.08 -32.19
N ASN A 25 -39.77 -14.35 -31.08
CA ASN A 25 -38.81 -13.32 -30.67
C ASN A 25 -38.07 -13.66 -29.38
N ARG A 26 -38.21 -14.88 -28.86
CA ARG A 26 -37.42 -15.36 -27.72
C ARG A 26 -36.07 -15.85 -28.20
N ILE A 27 -35.05 -15.59 -27.40
CA ILE A 27 -33.69 -16.05 -27.61
C ILE A 27 -33.31 -16.88 -26.39
N ILE A 28 -32.81 -18.08 -26.64
CA ILE A 28 -32.25 -18.97 -25.63
C ILE A 28 -30.73 -18.77 -25.63
N ILE A 29 -30.18 -18.52 -24.45
CA ILE A 29 -28.74 -18.36 -24.23
C ILE A 29 -28.32 -19.41 -23.21
N ASN A 30 -27.50 -20.35 -23.63
CA ASN A 30 -26.97 -21.42 -22.80
C ASN A 30 -25.55 -21.05 -22.33
N ILE A 31 -25.37 -20.90 -21.02
CA ILE A 31 -24.09 -20.60 -20.38
C ILE A 31 -23.59 -21.86 -19.66
N SER A 32 -22.64 -22.55 -20.28
CA SER A 32 -22.06 -23.81 -19.80
C SER A 32 -23.12 -24.80 -19.25
N GLY A 33 -24.25 -24.94 -19.93
CA GLY A 33 -25.36 -25.85 -19.58
C GLY A 33 -26.56 -25.20 -18.88
N VAL A 34 -26.45 -23.97 -18.37
CA VAL A 34 -27.57 -23.23 -17.77
C VAL A 34 -28.26 -22.39 -18.86
N ARG A 35 -29.55 -22.65 -19.08
CA ARG A 35 -30.34 -21.94 -20.09
C ARG A 35 -31.00 -20.70 -19.50
N PHE A 36 -30.77 -19.58 -20.17
CA PHE A 36 -31.42 -18.30 -19.92
C PHE A 36 -32.29 -17.94 -21.10
N GLU A 37 -33.48 -17.43 -20.84
CA GLU A 37 -34.41 -16.98 -21.88
C GLU A 37 -34.61 -15.47 -21.80
N THR A 38 -34.60 -14.80 -22.95
CA THR A 38 -34.92 -13.38 -23.04
C THR A 38 -35.55 -13.05 -24.39
N PHE A 39 -35.98 -11.80 -24.57
CA PHE A 39 -36.50 -11.33 -25.84
C PHE A 39 -35.38 -10.69 -26.67
N LYS A 40 -35.45 -10.88 -27.99
CA LYS A 40 -34.55 -10.21 -28.96
C LYS A 40 -34.52 -8.69 -28.76
N SER A 41 -35.69 -8.09 -28.53
CA SER A 41 -35.83 -6.66 -28.25
C SER A 41 -35.08 -6.20 -26.99
N THR A 42 -34.90 -7.08 -26.00
CA THR A 42 -34.17 -6.77 -24.76
C THR A 42 -32.67 -6.63 -25.02
N LEU A 43 -32.10 -7.50 -25.86
CA LEU A 43 -30.68 -7.45 -26.22
C LEU A 43 -30.38 -6.26 -27.15
N GLU A 44 -31.30 -5.97 -28.07
CA GLU A 44 -31.17 -4.88 -29.06
C GLU A 44 -31.20 -3.47 -28.43
N VAL A 45 -31.51 -3.34 -27.13
CA VAL A 45 -31.36 -2.09 -26.37
C VAL A 45 -29.91 -1.59 -26.41
N TYR A 46 -28.93 -2.51 -26.42
CA TYR A 46 -27.50 -2.18 -26.44
C TYR A 46 -26.81 -2.82 -27.65
N PRO A 47 -26.96 -2.25 -28.86
CA PRO A 47 -26.54 -2.88 -30.11
C PRO A 47 -25.02 -3.04 -30.27
N ASP A 48 -24.23 -2.25 -29.55
CA ASP A 48 -22.76 -2.29 -29.63
C ASP A 48 -22.17 -3.48 -28.87
N THR A 49 -22.92 -4.05 -27.91
CA THR A 49 -22.50 -5.18 -27.09
C THR A 49 -22.49 -6.50 -27.86
N LEU A 50 -21.78 -7.52 -27.34
CA LEU A 50 -21.70 -8.83 -28.00
C LEU A 50 -23.09 -9.44 -28.24
N LEU A 51 -23.95 -9.43 -27.21
CA LEU A 51 -25.29 -10.03 -27.29
C LEU A 51 -26.28 -9.15 -28.05
N GLY A 52 -26.15 -7.82 -27.99
CA GLY A 52 -27.04 -6.91 -28.72
C GLY A 52 -26.77 -6.92 -30.23
N ASN A 53 -25.51 -7.09 -30.64
CA ASN A 53 -25.14 -7.14 -32.04
C ASN A 53 -25.47 -8.49 -32.69
N ALA A 54 -26.48 -8.51 -33.57
CA ALA A 54 -26.93 -9.72 -34.26
C ALA A 54 -25.82 -10.43 -35.05
N LYS A 55 -24.85 -9.69 -35.62
CA LYS A 55 -23.74 -10.27 -36.38
C LYS A 55 -22.73 -10.95 -35.45
N ARG A 56 -22.41 -10.32 -34.32
CA ARG A 56 -21.44 -10.86 -33.34
C ARG A 56 -21.98 -12.09 -32.63
N ARG A 57 -23.22 -12.04 -32.12
CA ARG A 57 -23.81 -13.20 -31.42
C ARG A 57 -24.03 -14.41 -32.34
N LYS A 58 -24.22 -14.20 -33.65
CA LYS A 58 -24.44 -15.30 -34.63
C LYS A 58 -23.31 -16.32 -34.63
N TYR A 59 -22.08 -15.93 -34.28
CA TYR A 59 -20.94 -16.84 -34.16
C TYR A 59 -21.14 -17.93 -33.10
N TYR A 60 -21.94 -17.65 -32.06
CA TYR A 60 -22.19 -18.54 -30.93
C TYR A 60 -23.50 -19.32 -31.06
N TYR A 61 -24.16 -19.25 -32.21
CA TYR A 61 -25.47 -19.87 -32.41
C TYR A 61 -25.33 -21.35 -32.81
N ASP A 62 -26.00 -22.23 -32.07
CA ASP A 62 -26.16 -23.63 -32.38
C ASP A 62 -27.47 -23.84 -33.15
N ASN A 63 -27.35 -24.21 -34.44
CA ASN A 63 -28.51 -24.46 -35.31
C ASN A 63 -29.32 -25.70 -34.92
N ILE A 64 -28.71 -26.65 -34.19
CA ILE A 64 -29.37 -27.93 -33.83
C ILE A 64 -30.27 -27.71 -32.62
N LEU A 65 -29.74 -27.01 -31.61
CA LEU A 65 -30.43 -26.77 -30.34
C LEU A 65 -31.22 -25.45 -30.32
N ASP A 66 -31.10 -24.64 -31.37
CA ASP A 66 -31.73 -23.30 -31.49
C ASP A 66 -31.41 -22.40 -30.30
N GLU A 67 -30.14 -22.40 -29.87
CA GLU A 67 -29.66 -21.64 -28.72
C GLU A 67 -28.29 -21.00 -29.00
N TYR A 68 -27.97 -19.94 -28.27
CA TYR A 68 -26.62 -19.37 -28.27
C TYR A 68 -25.82 -19.97 -27.14
N PHE A 69 -24.72 -20.66 -27.45
CA PHE A 69 -23.89 -21.35 -26.46
C PHE A 69 -22.63 -20.54 -26.12
N PHE A 70 -22.38 -20.37 -24.81
CA PHE A 70 -21.16 -19.77 -24.28
C PHE A 70 -20.59 -20.64 -23.17
N ASP A 71 -19.33 -21.03 -23.28
CA ASP A 71 -18.63 -21.74 -22.21
C ASP A 71 -17.99 -20.74 -21.23
N ARG A 72 -18.79 -20.20 -20.30
CA ARG A 72 -18.47 -19.03 -19.47
C ARG A 72 -19.03 -19.13 -18.06
N HIS A 73 -18.67 -18.18 -17.20
CA HIS A 73 -19.06 -18.21 -15.78
C HIS A 73 -20.58 -18.00 -15.58
N ARG A 74 -21.29 -19.08 -15.22
CA ARG A 74 -22.74 -19.12 -15.00
C ARG A 74 -23.26 -18.03 -14.07
N GLY A 75 -22.61 -17.84 -12.92
CA GLY A 75 -23.05 -16.88 -11.91
C GLY A 75 -22.92 -15.41 -12.32
N CYS A 76 -22.05 -15.09 -13.28
CA CYS A 76 -21.90 -13.71 -13.78
C CYS A 76 -23.03 -13.35 -14.74
N PHE A 77 -23.49 -14.33 -15.52
CA PHE A 77 -24.40 -14.09 -16.61
C PHE A 77 -25.78 -13.60 -16.15
N GLU A 78 -26.22 -14.01 -14.96
CA GLU A 78 -27.47 -13.50 -14.38
C GLU A 78 -27.45 -11.96 -14.27
N ALA A 79 -26.36 -11.39 -13.77
CA ALA A 79 -26.18 -9.94 -13.67
C ALA A 79 -26.02 -9.27 -15.04
N ILE A 80 -25.32 -9.92 -15.98
CA ILE A 80 -25.15 -9.43 -17.35
C ILE A 80 -26.51 -9.38 -18.07
N LEU A 81 -27.32 -10.43 -17.95
CA LEU A 81 -28.65 -10.45 -18.55
C LEU A 81 -29.57 -9.41 -17.90
N TYR A 82 -29.50 -9.28 -16.57
CA TYR A 82 -30.24 -8.27 -15.83
C TYR A 82 -29.88 -6.85 -16.26
N TYR A 83 -28.64 -6.58 -16.67
CA TYR A 83 -28.23 -5.28 -17.22
C TYR A 83 -29.06 -4.89 -18.45
N TYR A 84 -29.31 -5.82 -19.38
CA TYR A 84 -30.18 -5.57 -20.53
C TYR A 84 -31.65 -5.39 -20.09
N GLN A 85 -32.14 -6.24 -19.20
CA GLN A 85 -33.54 -6.22 -18.74
C GLN A 85 -33.88 -4.93 -17.98
N SER A 86 -32.96 -4.46 -17.14
CA SER A 86 -33.10 -3.27 -16.32
C SER A 86 -32.74 -1.98 -17.05
N LYS A 87 -32.29 -2.08 -18.31
CA LYS A 87 -31.81 -0.95 -19.13
C LYS A 87 -30.68 -0.19 -18.45
N GLY A 88 -29.68 -0.92 -17.95
CA GLY A 88 -28.41 -0.34 -17.55
C GLY A 88 -28.03 -0.53 -16.09
N ARG A 89 -28.73 -1.35 -15.30
CA ARG A 89 -28.31 -1.64 -13.92
C ARG A 89 -27.40 -2.85 -13.89
N LEU A 90 -26.12 -2.63 -13.64
CA LEU A 90 -25.13 -3.69 -13.46
C LEU A 90 -24.69 -3.73 -11.99
N ARG A 91 -24.84 -4.90 -11.35
CA ARG A 91 -24.40 -5.16 -9.98
C ARG A 91 -23.71 -6.51 -9.94
N ARG A 92 -22.55 -6.58 -9.31
CA ARG A 92 -21.83 -7.84 -9.14
C ARG A 92 -22.58 -8.74 -8.14
N PRO A 93 -22.81 -10.03 -8.45
CA PRO A 93 -23.30 -10.99 -7.46
C PRO A 93 -22.29 -11.22 -6.34
N ASN A 94 -22.76 -11.31 -5.08
CA ASN A 94 -21.88 -11.44 -3.92
C ASN A 94 -21.01 -12.72 -3.92
N SER A 95 -21.48 -13.79 -4.57
CA SER A 95 -20.78 -15.06 -4.72
C SER A 95 -19.66 -15.04 -5.75
N VAL A 96 -19.62 -14.02 -6.61
CA VAL A 96 -18.71 -13.94 -7.75
C VAL A 96 -17.53 -13.01 -7.43
N PRO A 97 -16.28 -13.45 -7.59
CA PRO A 97 -15.10 -12.59 -7.48
C PRO A 97 -15.12 -11.39 -8.44
N LEU A 98 -14.51 -10.27 -8.03
CA LEU A 98 -14.56 -9.03 -8.80
C LEU A 98 -13.81 -9.12 -10.14
N ASP A 99 -12.65 -9.75 -10.17
CA ASP A 99 -11.89 -10.05 -11.38
C ASP A 99 -12.68 -10.88 -12.38
N THR A 100 -13.25 -12.01 -11.94
CA THR A 100 -14.09 -12.85 -12.79
C THR A 100 -15.25 -12.04 -13.37
N PHE A 101 -15.88 -11.19 -12.56
CA PHE A 101 -16.98 -10.36 -13.05
C PHE A 101 -16.52 -9.31 -14.07
N LEU A 102 -15.39 -8.64 -13.84
CA LEU A 102 -14.81 -7.66 -14.78
C LEU A 102 -14.39 -8.31 -16.11
N GLU A 103 -13.85 -9.53 -16.07
CA GLU A 103 -13.51 -10.32 -17.26
C GLU A 103 -14.76 -10.66 -18.09
N GLU A 104 -15.86 -11.04 -17.44
CA GLU A 104 -17.14 -11.29 -18.14
C GLU A 104 -17.73 -10.01 -18.72
N ILE A 105 -17.70 -8.88 -18.01
CA ILE A 105 -18.15 -7.58 -18.54
C ILE A 105 -17.38 -7.20 -19.80
N THR A 106 -16.06 -7.40 -19.76
CA THR A 106 -15.16 -7.13 -20.89
C THR A 106 -15.44 -8.08 -22.05
N TYR A 107 -15.68 -9.37 -21.78
CA TYR A 107 -15.97 -10.37 -22.81
C TYR A 107 -17.30 -10.13 -23.52
N PHE A 108 -18.38 -9.86 -22.77
CA PHE A 108 -19.68 -9.52 -23.35
C PHE A 108 -19.73 -8.10 -23.91
N ASP A 109 -18.64 -7.34 -23.74
CA ASP A 109 -18.41 -6.03 -24.32
C ASP A 109 -19.53 -5.05 -23.96
N LEU A 110 -19.82 -4.93 -22.66
CA LEU A 110 -20.88 -4.04 -22.16
C LEU A 110 -20.54 -2.54 -22.26
N GLY A 111 -19.31 -2.22 -22.67
CA GLY A 111 -18.80 -0.87 -22.85
C GLY A 111 -18.18 -0.26 -21.59
N GLN A 112 -17.55 0.90 -21.78
CA GLN A 112 -16.80 1.59 -20.72
C GLN A 112 -17.72 2.16 -19.62
N ASP A 113 -18.97 2.51 -19.96
CA ASP A 113 -19.95 3.02 -19.00
C ASP A 113 -20.36 1.96 -17.97
N ALA A 114 -20.56 0.71 -18.43
CA ALA A 114 -20.85 -0.42 -17.55
C ALA A 114 -19.66 -0.73 -16.63
N LEU A 115 -18.43 -0.67 -17.15
CA LEU A 115 -17.21 -0.80 -16.36
C LEU A 115 -17.07 0.34 -15.35
N ALA A 116 -17.37 1.58 -15.74
CA ALA A 116 -17.33 2.75 -14.86
C ALA A 116 -18.37 2.64 -13.74
N GLN A 117 -19.56 2.12 -14.02
CA GLN A 117 -20.59 1.85 -13.02
C GLN A 117 -20.12 0.83 -11.98
N VAL A 118 -19.57 -0.30 -12.41
CA VAL A 118 -19.05 -1.31 -11.47
C VAL A 118 -17.86 -0.78 -10.69
N ARG A 119 -16.98 0.00 -11.32
CA ARG A 119 -15.88 0.69 -10.62
C ARG A 119 -16.40 1.64 -9.54
N LYS A 120 -17.43 2.42 -9.85
CA LYS A 120 -18.05 3.34 -8.89
C LYS A 120 -18.75 2.59 -7.75
N ASP A 121 -19.49 1.54 -8.06
CA ASP A 121 -20.22 0.74 -7.07
C ASP A 121 -19.28 -0.04 -6.13
N GLU A 122 -18.11 -0.46 -6.62
CA GLU A 122 -17.08 -1.16 -5.85
C GLU A 122 -16.06 -0.20 -5.19
N ASP A 123 -16.29 1.12 -5.29
CA ASP A 123 -15.44 2.19 -4.77
C ASP A 123 -13.97 2.08 -5.27
N LEU A 124 -13.83 1.73 -6.54
CA LEU A 124 -12.58 1.70 -7.28
C LEU A 124 -12.30 3.11 -7.82
N LYS A 125 -11.36 3.83 -7.18
CA LYS A 125 -10.87 5.11 -7.71
C LYS A 125 -10.10 4.88 -9.01
N GLU A 126 -10.40 5.69 -10.04
CA GLU A 126 -9.63 5.68 -11.28
C GLU A 126 -8.15 5.96 -11.00
N VAL A 127 -7.28 5.23 -11.69
CA VAL A 127 -5.83 5.43 -11.60
C VAL A 127 -5.52 6.78 -12.26
N GLU A 128 -5.17 7.78 -11.45
CA GLU A 128 -4.76 9.09 -11.97
C GLU A 128 -3.55 8.92 -12.90
N LYS A 129 -3.71 9.27 -14.18
CA LYS A 129 -2.64 9.15 -15.17
C LYS A 129 -1.46 10.04 -14.77
N THR A 130 -0.30 9.43 -14.52
CA THR A 130 0.91 10.14 -14.13
C THR A 130 1.45 10.95 -15.31
N GLN A 131 1.53 12.27 -15.17
CA GLN A 131 2.14 13.13 -16.20
C GLN A 131 3.65 12.92 -16.26
N LEU A 132 4.17 12.65 -17.45
CA LEU A 132 5.59 12.43 -17.71
C LEU A 132 6.21 13.64 -18.43
N PRO A 133 7.47 13.97 -18.17
CA PRO A 133 8.16 15.01 -18.92
C PRO A 133 8.36 14.58 -20.38
N ARG A 134 8.20 15.52 -21.32
CA ARG A 134 8.31 15.26 -22.77
C ARG A 134 9.71 14.79 -23.21
N ASN A 135 10.76 15.47 -22.75
CA ASN A 135 12.14 15.17 -23.19
C ASN A 135 12.60 13.79 -22.72
N ARG A 136 13.13 12.96 -23.63
CA ARG A 136 13.61 11.59 -23.34
C ARG A 136 14.57 11.50 -22.15
N CYS A 137 15.64 12.31 -22.14
CA CYS A 137 16.61 12.31 -21.04
C CYS A 137 15.99 12.74 -19.70
N ARG A 138 15.06 13.71 -19.74
CA ARG A 138 14.35 14.19 -18.56
C ARG A 138 13.41 13.11 -18.01
N ARG A 139 12.74 12.38 -18.89
CA ARG A 139 11.87 11.22 -18.59
C ARG A 139 12.67 10.07 -17.99
N TYR A 140 13.85 9.78 -18.53
CA TYR A 140 14.75 8.77 -17.98
C TYR A 140 15.22 9.09 -16.55
N ILE A 141 15.65 10.34 -16.30
CA ILE A 141 16.06 10.76 -14.96
C ILE A 141 14.86 10.76 -13.99
N TRP A 142 13.71 11.30 -14.42
CA TRP A 142 12.50 11.34 -13.60
C TRP A 142 12.03 9.95 -13.20
N THR A 143 11.99 9.01 -14.15
CA THR A 143 11.59 7.62 -13.89
C THR A 143 12.58 6.91 -12.97
N THR A 144 13.88 7.12 -13.16
CA THR A 144 14.92 6.54 -12.30
C THR A 144 14.83 7.02 -10.84
N VAL A 145 14.51 8.30 -10.62
CA VAL A 145 14.55 8.90 -9.28
C VAL A 145 13.20 8.81 -8.54
N GLU A 146 12.07 8.83 -9.24
CA GLU A 146 10.73 8.80 -8.63
C GLU A 146 10.15 7.38 -8.56
N TYR A 147 10.45 6.51 -9.53
CA TYR A 147 9.81 5.22 -9.67
C TYR A 147 10.81 4.05 -9.73
N PRO A 148 11.10 3.40 -8.59
CA PRO A 148 12.12 2.34 -8.52
C PRO A 148 11.77 1.08 -9.32
N GLU A 149 10.50 0.85 -9.66
CA GLU A 149 10.07 -0.38 -10.34
C GLU A 149 10.50 -0.47 -11.81
N PHE A 150 10.91 0.64 -12.43
CA PHE A 150 11.08 0.73 -13.88
C PHE A 150 12.39 0.16 -14.42
N SER A 151 13.50 0.32 -13.70
CA SER A 151 14.81 -0.11 -14.20
C SER A 151 15.67 -0.65 -13.08
N PHE A 152 16.63 -1.51 -13.42
CA PHE A 152 17.62 -1.99 -12.45
C PHE A 152 18.39 -0.82 -11.81
N ILE A 153 18.73 0.20 -12.60
CA ILE A 153 19.40 1.41 -12.13
C ILE A 153 18.51 2.18 -11.13
N ALA A 154 17.20 2.30 -11.41
CA ALA A 154 16.23 2.91 -10.50
C ALA A 154 16.15 2.16 -9.16
N LYS A 155 16.14 0.83 -9.19
CA LYS A 155 16.17 -0.02 -7.99
C LYS A 155 17.44 0.22 -7.18
N MET A 156 18.60 0.22 -7.83
CA MET A 156 19.89 0.46 -7.18
C MET A 156 19.97 1.86 -6.57
N PHE A 157 19.53 2.89 -7.30
CA PHE A 157 19.49 4.26 -6.80
C PHE A 157 18.58 4.40 -5.57
N ASN A 158 17.40 3.79 -5.60
CA ASN A 158 16.47 3.80 -4.46
C ASN A 158 17.03 3.03 -3.24
N ILE A 159 17.69 1.89 -3.44
CA ILE A 159 18.37 1.16 -2.36
C ILE A 159 19.52 1.99 -1.77
N LEU A 160 20.31 2.66 -2.61
CA LEU A 160 21.38 3.54 -2.16
C LEU A 160 20.83 4.71 -1.34
N SER A 161 19.76 5.36 -1.81
CA SER A 161 19.06 6.42 -1.10
C SER A 161 18.61 5.96 0.28
N LEU A 162 18.01 4.76 0.36
CA LEU A 162 17.58 4.13 1.60
C LEU A 162 18.72 3.94 2.61
N VAL A 163 19.84 3.38 2.14
CA VAL A 163 21.02 3.17 2.99
C VAL A 163 21.56 4.51 3.52
N ILE A 164 21.60 5.54 2.69
CA ILE A 164 22.06 6.87 3.10
C ILE A 164 21.09 7.52 4.11
N ILE A 165 19.78 7.38 3.92
CA ILE A 165 18.79 7.82 4.92
C ILE A 165 19.01 7.10 6.26
N LEU A 166 19.21 5.78 6.24
CA LEU A 166 19.48 5.00 7.45
C LEU A 166 20.77 5.45 8.15
N ILE A 167 21.88 5.62 7.43
CA ILE A 167 23.13 6.11 8.00
C ILE A 167 22.95 7.51 8.59
N SER A 168 22.23 8.40 7.91
CA SER A 168 22.00 9.78 8.38
C SER A 168 21.16 9.83 9.67
N THR A 169 20.20 8.91 9.82
CA THR A 169 19.30 8.85 10.99
C THR A 169 19.98 8.17 12.17
N ILE A 170 20.78 7.12 11.95
CA ILE A 170 21.64 6.53 12.99
C ILE A 170 22.65 7.56 13.50
N THR A 171 23.28 8.31 12.60
CA THR A 171 24.21 9.38 12.99
C THR A 171 23.51 10.45 13.84
N LEU A 172 22.28 10.83 13.47
CA LEU A 172 21.47 11.77 14.27
C LEU A 172 21.16 11.23 15.67
N ALA A 173 20.86 9.93 15.79
CA ALA A 173 20.61 9.28 17.07
C ALA A 173 21.87 9.15 17.94
N ILE A 174 23.04 8.95 17.34
CA ILE A 174 24.31 8.90 18.07
C ILE A 174 24.67 10.31 18.58
N GLU A 175 24.46 11.35 17.77
CA GLU A 175 24.71 12.74 18.17
C GLU A 175 23.83 13.23 19.32
N SER A 176 22.65 12.65 19.53
CA SER A 176 21.78 13.01 20.65
C SER A 176 22.22 12.41 21.98
N LEU A 177 23.15 11.45 21.99
CA LEU A 177 23.68 10.88 23.23
C LEU A 177 24.54 11.91 23.98
N PRO A 178 24.40 12.02 25.31
CA PRO A 178 25.17 12.98 26.11
C PRO A 178 26.68 12.70 26.07
N GLN A 179 27.08 11.47 25.79
CA GLN A 179 28.48 11.08 25.60
C GLN A 179 29.09 11.63 24.31
N TYR A 180 28.28 12.09 23.36
CA TYR A 180 28.72 12.64 22.08
C TYR A 180 28.19 14.06 21.84
N SER A 181 27.46 14.64 22.80
CA SER A 181 26.90 16.00 22.68
C SER A 181 28.01 17.06 22.57
N TYR A 182 29.18 16.84 23.18
CA TYR A 182 30.35 17.71 23.02
C TYR A 182 30.94 17.71 21.61
N LEU A 183 30.61 16.71 20.77
CA LEU A 183 30.95 16.69 19.33
C LEU A 183 29.94 17.48 18.49
N SER A 184 28.75 17.74 19.06
CA SER A 184 27.65 18.48 18.41
C SER A 184 27.71 19.99 18.68
N GLU A 185 28.32 20.40 19.80
CA GLU A 185 28.64 21.78 20.08
C GLU A 185 29.72 22.28 19.12
N ASP A 186 29.45 23.44 18.52
CA ASP A 186 30.38 24.16 17.66
C ASP A 186 31.62 24.53 18.50
N ALA A 187 32.59 23.61 18.53
CA ALA A 187 33.71 23.58 19.45
C ALA A 187 34.72 24.69 19.16
N CYS A 188 34.33 25.94 19.41
CA CYS A 188 35.22 26.93 19.97
C CYS A 188 35.10 26.80 21.49
N THR A 189 35.82 25.85 22.07
CA THR A 189 35.99 25.80 23.53
C THR A 189 36.92 26.94 23.94
N GLN A 190 36.49 27.77 24.89
CA GLN A 190 37.41 28.68 25.58
C GLN A 190 38.28 27.84 26.52
N GLU A 191 39.48 27.48 26.07
CA GLU A 191 40.51 27.00 26.98
C GLU A 191 41.31 28.20 27.50
N TYR A 192 41.29 28.42 28.81
CA TYR A 192 42.16 29.40 29.48
C TYR A 192 43.59 28.86 29.50
N LYS A 193 44.46 29.31 28.59
CA LYS A 193 45.90 29.07 28.73
C LYS A 193 46.49 30.03 29.77
N GLN A 194 46.82 29.50 30.95
CA GLN A 194 47.72 30.20 31.88
C GLN A 194 49.17 30.07 31.38
N HIS A 195 49.70 31.14 30.79
CA HIS A 195 51.13 31.22 30.52
C HIS A 195 51.87 31.43 31.87
N LYS A 196 52.44 30.37 32.45
CA LYS A 196 53.44 30.53 33.51
C LYS A 196 54.73 31.04 32.86
N ILE A 197 54.95 32.35 32.92
CA ILE A 197 56.26 32.93 32.65
C ILE A 197 57.18 32.46 33.78
N GLY A 198 58.19 31.67 33.44
CA GLY A 198 59.24 31.28 34.37
C GLY A 198 59.98 32.53 34.84
N THR A 199 59.81 32.86 36.11
CA THR A 199 60.53 33.95 36.79
C THR A 199 61.97 33.54 37.04
N ASN A 200 62.91 34.28 36.47
CA ASN A 200 64.14 34.60 37.18
C ASN A 200 64.02 36.07 37.59
N ASN A 201 63.95 36.27 38.91
CA ASN A 201 64.11 37.50 39.70
C ASN A 201 64.18 38.82 38.93
N ASP A 202 63.11 39.61 38.99
CA ASP A 202 63.09 40.85 39.77
C ASP A 202 61.78 41.60 39.51
N SER A 203 61.34 42.31 40.53
CA SER A 203 60.11 43.11 40.59
C SER A 203 59.95 44.08 39.41
N MET A 204 58.86 43.96 38.65
CA MET A 204 58.04 45.09 38.18
C MET A 204 56.82 44.59 37.39
N ASN A 205 55.70 45.31 37.56
CA ASN A 205 54.37 45.04 37.01
C ASN A 205 54.38 44.49 35.58
N LEU A 206 54.05 43.21 35.44
CA LEU A 206 53.60 42.65 34.17
C LEU A 206 52.09 42.44 34.31
N SER A 207 51.32 43.34 33.70
CA SER A 207 49.89 43.11 33.45
C SER A 207 49.75 41.77 32.75
N ASP A 208 49.15 40.78 33.43
CA ASP A 208 48.78 39.50 32.85
C ASP A 208 47.93 39.77 31.61
N VAL A 209 48.53 39.70 30.43
CA VAL A 209 47.78 39.72 29.18
C VAL A 209 47.13 38.35 29.05
N GLN A 210 45.92 38.23 29.60
CA GLN A 210 45.02 37.11 29.32
C GLN A 210 44.60 37.17 27.85
N SER A 211 45.33 36.48 26.99
CA SER A 211 44.87 36.23 25.62
C SER A 211 43.82 35.11 25.65
N ASN A 212 42.55 35.51 25.51
CA ASN A 212 41.44 34.59 25.26
C ASN A 212 41.54 34.05 23.82
N GLU A 213 42.39 33.06 23.58
CA GLU A 213 42.39 32.34 22.30
C GLU A 213 41.22 31.35 22.26
N ARG A 214 40.20 31.64 21.42
CA ARG A 214 39.18 30.64 21.07
C ARG A 214 39.84 29.59 20.17
N ILE A 215 40.06 28.39 20.70
CA ILE A 215 40.51 27.25 19.90
C ILE A 215 39.27 26.67 19.23
N CYS A 216 39.00 27.14 18.01
CA CYS A 216 37.96 26.58 17.17
C CYS A 216 38.51 25.32 16.48
N ARG A 217 38.00 24.14 16.84
CA ARG A 217 38.32 22.91 16.09
C ARG A 217 37.83 23.07 14.66
N PRO A 218 38.63 22.70 13.64
CA PRO A 218 38.23 22.86 12.25
C PRO A 218 36.93 22.10 11.99
N TYR A 219 36.02 22.77 11.28
CA TYR A 219 34.66 22.33 10.97
C TYR A 219 34.59 20.91 10.38
N PHE A 220 35.70 20.36 9.87
CA PHE A 220 35.76 19.07 9.18
C PHE A 220 36.45 17.92 9.97
N SER A 221 36.82 18.16 11.23
CA SER A 221 37.67 17.22 11.99
C SER A 221 36.95 15.95 12.47
N SER A 222 35.67 16.02 12.84
CA SER A 222 34.96 14.85 13.38
C SER A 222 34.49 13.87 12.29
N PRO A 223 34.63 12.54 12.49
CA PRO A 223 34.16 11.55 11.54
C PRO A 223 32.65 11.63 11.30
N PHE A 224 31.86 11.95 12.34
CA PHE A 224 30.41 12.14 12.24
C PHE A 224 30.03 13.27 11.29
N ARG A 225 30.74 14.41 11.35
CA ARG A 225 30.47 15.54 10.47
C ARG A 225 30.85 15.25 9.02
N ARG A 226 31.91 14.45 8.78
CA ARG A 226 32.22 13.94 7.43
C ARG A 226 31.10 13.07 6.86
N ILE A 227 30.58 12.15 7.66
CA ILE A 227 29.45 11.29 7.27
C ILE A 227 28.22 12.14 6.94
N GLN A 228 27.91 13.14 7.78
CA GLN A 228 26.78 14.04 7.55
C GLN A 228 26.90 14.81 6.23
N MET A 229 28.07 15.36 5.92
CA MET A 229 28.29 16.08 4.66
C MET A 229 28.08 15.19 3.44
N ILE A 230 28.57 13.94 3.48
CA ILE A 230 28.36 12.97 2.40
C ILE A 230 26.86 12.69 2.23
N CYS A 231 26.15 12.46 3.34
CA CYS A 231 24.70 12.20 3.29
C CYS A 231 23.91 13.41 2.75
N ILE A 232 24.26 14.62 3.17
CA ILE A 232 23.58 15.85 2.74
C ILE A 232 23.90 16.16 1.28
N GLY A 233 25.15 15.95 0.85
CA GLY A 233 25.56 16.06 -0.55
C GLY A 233 24.80 15.10 -1.46
N PHE A 234 24.51 13.89 -0.98
CA PHE A 234 23.64 12.98 -1.71
C PHE A 234 22.18 13.47 -1.75
N PHE A 235 21.63 13.93 -0.63
CA PHE A 235 20.26 14.47 -0.62
C PHE A 235 20.08 15.71 -1.48
N THR A 236 21.12 16.55 -1.60
CA THR A 236 21.08 17.71 -2.49
C THR A 236 21.17 17.29 -3.94
N LEU A 237 22.01 16.31 -4.27
CA LEU A 237 22.04 15.69 -5.60
C LEU A 237 20.65 15.15 -5.97
N GLU A 238 20.00 14.39 -5.09
CA GLU A 238 18.64 13.89 -5.33
C GLU A 238 17.65 15.02 -5.59
N LEU A 239 17.67 16.07 -4.76
CA LEU A 239 16.78 17.21 -4.90
C LEU A 239 17.00 17.93 -6.24
N ILE A 240 18.26 18.13 -6.63
CA ILE A 240 18.63 18.75 -7.91
C ILE A 240 18.13 17.88 -9.07
N LEU A 241 18.39 16.58 -9.05
CA LEU A 241 17.92 15.65 -10.09
C LEU A 241 16.40 15.71 -10.23
N ARG A 242 15.64 15.78 -9.12
CA ARG A 242 14.17 15.94 -9.14
C ARG A 242 13.72 17.29 -9.69
N LEU A 243 14.35 18.39 -9.28
CA LEU A 243 14.02 19.74 -9.75
C LEU A 243 14.28 19.90 -11.25
N LEU A 244 15.36 19.31 -11.77
CA LEU A 244 15.67 19.34 -13.20
C LEU A 244 14.73 18.44 -14.00
N SER A 245 14.31 17.30 -13.44
CA SER A 245 13.51 16.29 -14.16
C SER A 245 11.99 16.41 -14.04
N THR A 246 11.46 17.18 -13.08
CA THR A 246 10.00 17.29 -12.84
C THR A 246 9.22 17.88 -14.02
N PRO A 247 8.06 17.33 -14.42
CA PRO A 247 7.28 17.88 -15.54
C PRO A 247 6.73 19.29 -15.26
N SER A 248 6.48 19.65 -13.99
CA SER A 248 6.01 21.00 -13.63
C SER A 248 6.47 21.43 -12.24
N LEU A 249 7.03 22.64 -12.14
CA LEU A 249 7.53 23.18 -10.88
C LEU A 249 6.41 23.54 -9.89
N SER A 250 5.28 24.06 -10.37
CA SER A 250 4.16 24.42 -9.49
C SER A 250 3.56 23.20 -8.78
N LYS A 251 3.35 22.08 -9.51
CA LYS A 251 2.88 20.83 -8.89
C LYS A 251 3.94 20.24 -7.96
N TYR A 252 5.23 20.39 -8.30
CA TYR A 252 6.32 19.95 -7.45
C TYR A 252 6.27 20.60 -6.06
N PHE A 253 6.15 21.92 -5.97
CA PHE A 253 6.11 22.63 -4.68
C PHE A 253 4.76 22.50 -3.92
N LYS A 254 3.70 22.04 -4.58
CA LYS A 254 2.43 21.68 -3.92
C LYS A 254 2.47 20.30 -3.24
N SER A 255 3.43 19.45 -3.60
CA SER A 255 3.56 18.10 -3.02
C SER A 255 4.26 18.13 -1.66
N PHE A 256 3.61 17.61 -0.62
CA PHE A 256 4.16 17.49 0.73
C PHE A 256 5.47 16.68 0.77
N MET A 257 5.63 15.67 -0.09
CA MET A 257 6.84 14.84 -0.15
C MET A 257 8.09 15.64 -0.52
N ASN A 258 7.92 16.62 -1.41
CA ASN A 258 9.03 17.42 -1.88
C ASN A 258 9.48 18.45 -0.83
N TRP A 259 8.58 18.88 0.05
CA TRP A 259 8.93 19.70 1.21
C TRP A 259 9.80 18.95 2.22
N ILE A 260 9.54 17.65 2.44
CA ILE A 260 10.38 16.82 3.32
C ILE A 260 11.83 16.77 2.78
N ASP A 261 12.01 16.60 1.46
CA ASP A 261 13.35 16.61 0.85
C ASP A 261 14.09 17.94 1.07
N ILE A 262 13.39 19.07 0.99
CA ILE A 262 13.96 20.41 1.22
C ILE A 262 14.30 20.59 2.70
N LEU A 263 13.34 20.33 3.61
CA LEU A 263 13.53 20.50 5.05
C LEU A 263 14.65 19.61 5.61
N ALA A 264 14.91 18.46 5.00
CA ALA A 264 15.98 17.55 5.38
C ALA A 264 17.40 18.13 5.19
N ILE A 265 17.59 19.06 4.24
CA ILE A 265 18.89 19.65 3.89
C ILE A 265 19.07 21.08 4.44
N VAL A 266 17.96 21.81 4.62
CA VAL A 266 17.95 23.22 5.07
C VAL A 266 18.82 23.48 6.32
N PRO A 267 18.77 22.67 7.40
CA PRO A 267 19.55 22.93 8.61
C PRO A 267 21.05 23.05 8.38
N PHE A 268 21.59 22.30 7.41
CA PHE A 268 23.02 22.31 7.10
C PHE A 268 23.43 23.57 6.35
N TYR A 269 22.68 23.94 5.32
CA TYR A 269 22.96 25.13 4.53
C TYR A 269 22.78 26.41 5.34
N VAL A 270 21.73 26.48 6.18
CA VAL A 270 21.53 27.62 7.07
C VAL A 270 22.70 27.72 8.07
N ASN A 271 23.17 26.60 8.63
CA ASN A 271 24.34 26.62 9.50
C ASN A 271 25.59 27.17 8.78
N ILE A 272 25.85 26.73 7.54
CA ILE A 272 26.99 27.25 6.76
C ILE A 272 26.86 28.75 6.50
N ILE A 273 25.68 29.23 6.07
CA ILE A 273 25.45 30.64 5.77
C ILE A 273 25.68 31.51 6.99
N ILE A 274 25.20 31.09 8.17
CA ILE A 274 25.35 31.86 9.40
C ILE A 274 26.80 31.88 9.88
N ASN A 275 27.50 30.74 9.84
CA ASN A 275 28.92 30.70 10.20
C ASN A 275 29.79 31.57 9.28
N PHE A 276 29.38 31.75 8.02
CA PHE A 276 30.04 32.67 7.09
C PHE A 276 29.69 34.14 7.37
N ALA A 277 28.44 34.43 7.74
CA ALA A 277 27.98 35.78 8.06
C ALA A 277 28.56 36.32 9.39
N ASP A 278 28.82 35.44 10.37
CA ASP A 278 29.34 35.81 11.71
C ASP A 278 30.85 36.14 11.71
N GLN A 279 31.49 36.24 10.54
CA GLN A 279 32.84 36.82 10.43
C GLN A 279 32.87 38.35 10.69
N SER A 280 31.71 39.01 10.81
CA SER A 280 31.59 40.45 10.94
C SER A 280 30.78 40.87 12.19
N HIS A 281 31.53 41.26 13.23
CA HIS A 281 31.12 42.01 14.42
C HIS A 281 30.29 41.35 15.55
N ASN A 282 30.80 41.57 16.78
CA ASN A 282 30.21 41.30 18.10
C ASN A 282 28.68 41.55 18.22
N HIS A 283 27.85 40.51 18.06
CA HIS A 283 26.54 40.26 18.72
C HIS A 283 25.97 38.99 18.04
N SER A 284 25.36 37.97 18.67
CA SER A 284 24.73 37.81 19.98
C SER A 284 24.48 36.31 20.23
N VAL A 285 24.57 35.89 21.49
CA VAL A 285 24.21 34.54 21.99
C VAL A 285 22.75 34.14 21.61
N SER A 286 21.91 35.10 21.20
CA SER A 286 20.52 34.89 20.78
C SER A 286 20.36 34.17 19.43
N ILE A 287 21.27 34.33 18.47
CA ILE A 287 21.17 33.64 17.17
C ILE A 287 21.42 32.14 17.38
N TYR A 288 22.39 31.77 18.21
CA TYR A 288 22.71 30.37 18.48
C TYR A 288 21.56 29.60 19.17
N ASN A 289 20.78 30.27 20.02
CA ASN A 289 19.59 29.68 20.64
C ASN A 289 18.41 29.52 19.67
N SER A 290 18.20 30.43 18.71
CA SER A 290 17.17 30.27 17.67
C SER A 290 17.53 29.17 16.65
N LEU A 291 18.83 28.87 16.47
CA LEU A 291 19.30 27.71 15.71
C LEU A 291 19.04 26.36 16.38
N ALA A 292 18.67 26.33 17.67
CA ALA A 292 18.23 25.10 18.33
C ALA A 292 16.99 24.50 17.65
N LEU A 293 16.07 25.33 17.16
CA LEU A 293 14.90 24.87 16.39
C LEU A 293 15.29 24.24 15.06
N LEU A 294 16.35 24.71 14.39
CA LEU A 294 16.85 24.08 13.17
C LEU A 294 17.46 22.70 13.42
N ARG A 295 17.88 22.38 14.65
CA ARG A 295 18.34 21.03 15.00
C ARG A 295 17.19 20.02 14.93
N VAL A 296 15.99 20.42 15.35
CA VAL A 296 14.78 19.57 15.26
C VAL A 296 14.42 19.29 13.80
N LEU A 297 14.64 20.25 12.89
CA LEU A 297 14.43 20.03 11.45
C LEU A 297 15.34 18.94 10.86
N ARG A 298 16.45 18.55 11.52
CA ARG A 298 17.24 17.38 11.09
C ARG A 298 16.43 16.08 11.20
N CYS A 299 15.46 16.01 12.11
CA CYS A 299 14.51 14.90 12.20
C CYS A 299 13.61 14.79 10.97
N ALA A 300 13.48 15.85 10.15
CA ALA A 300 12.73 15.79 8.89
C ALA A 300 13.25 14.69 7.95
N ARG A 301 14.54 14.32 8.06
CA ARG A 301 15.16 13.20 7.33
C ARG A 301 14.49 11.86 7.62
N ILE A 302 13.96 11.65 8.83
CA ILE A 302 13.25 10.41 9.20
C ILE A 302 12.00 10.26 8.33
N PHE A 303 11.30 11.36 8.03
CA PHE A 303 10.12 11.32 7.16
C PHE A 303 10.48 10.98 5.70
N LYS A 304 11.76 11.02 5.27
CA LYS A 304 12.14 10.52 3.94
C LYS A 304 11.88 9.01 3.79
N PHE A 305 11.86 8.24 4.88
CA PHE A 305 11.44 6.83 4.85
C PHE A 305 9.99 6.66 4.36
N TYR A 306 9.13 7.68 4.52
CA TYR A 306 7.79 7.64 3.98
C TYR A 306 7.79 7.44 2.46
N ARG A 307 8.79 7.96 1.73
CA ARG A 307 8.88 7.76 0.27
C ARG A 307 8.99 6.28 -0.08
N VAL A 308 9.66 5.51 0.75
CA VAL A 308 9.81 4.05 0.61
C VAL A 308 8.51 3.36 1.00
N PHE A 309 7.89 3.78 2.10
CA PHE A 309 6.61 3.27 2.54
C PHE A 309 5.50 3.46 1.49
N LYS A 310 5.50 4.55 0.73
CA LYS A 310 4.58 4.79 -0.40
C LYS A 310 4.76 3.77 -1.53
N ASN A 311 5.99 3.30 -1.75
CA ASN A 311 6.33 2.34 -2.80
C ASN A 311 5.98 0.90 -2.41
N ILE A 312 5.96 0.58 -1.12
CA ILE A 312 5.57 -0.73 -0.62
C ILE A 312 4.04 -0.92 -0.73
N LYS A 313 3.62 -1.88 -1.57
CA LYS A 313 2.20 -2.21 -1.80
C LYS A 313 1.44 -2.45 -0.49
N THR A 314 2.00 -3.22 0.43
CA THR A 314 1.38 -3.57 1.72
C THR A 314 1.10 -2.34 2.58
N ILE A 315 2.07 -1.41 2.68
CA ILE A 315 1.89 -0.19 3.46
C ILE A 315 0.90 0.75 2.77
N ARG A 316 0.87 0.80 1.44
CA ARG A 316 -0.15 1.56 0.70
C ARG A 316 -1.56 1.01 0.91
N VAL A 317 -1.73 -0.31 1.00
CA VAL A 317 -3.02 -0.93 1.35
C VAL A 317 -3.39 -0.54 2.78
N LEU A 318 -2.46 -0.66 3.73
CA LEU A 318 -2.68 -0.30 5.12
C LEU A 318 -3.04 1.18 5.27
N ALA A 319 -2.32 2.09 4.61
CA ALA A 319 -2.56 3.53 4.67
C ALA A 319 -3.95 3.91 4.14
N VAL A 320 -4.38 3.30 3.02
CA VAL A 320 -5.74 3.50 2.50
C VAL A 320 -6.77 2.90 3.46
N THR A 321 -6.51 1.73 4.03
CA THR A 321 -7.40 1.12 5.03
C THR A 321 -7.60 2.04 6.23
N VAL A 322 -6.51 2.59 6.76
CA VAL A 322 -6.53 3.53 7.89
C VAL A 322 -7.26 4.81 7.51
N GLN A 323 -7.02 5.35 6.31
CA GLN A 323 -7.72 6.53 5.81
C GLN A 323 -9.24 6.32 5.68
N GLU A 324 -9.67 5.19 5.13
CA GLU A 324 -11.09 4.83 5.00
C GLU A 324 -11.73 4.49 6.36
N SER A 325 -10.92 4.09 7.35
CA SER A 325 -11.35 3.76 8.71
C SER A 325 -11.22 4.92 9.69
N MET A 326 -10.86 6.13 9.24
CA MET A 326 -10.67 7.29 10.12
C MET A 326 -11.88 7.62 11.01
N PRO A 327 -13.13 7.59 10.50
CA PRO A 327 -14.30 7.85 11.35
C PRO A 327 -14.42 6.84 12.50
N ASP A 328 -14.22 5.56 12.21
CA ASP A 328 -14.26 4.49 13.22
C ASP A 328 -13.13 4.67 14.24
N PHE A 329 -11.92 5.00 13.78
CA PHE A 329 -10.76 5.26 14.64
C PHE A 329 -10.94 6.50 15.53
N LEU A 330 -11.62 7.52 15.03
CA LEU A 330 -11.96 8.70 15.83
C LEU A 330 -12.97 8.34 16.93
N VAL A 331 -14.03 7.60 16.61
CA VAL A 331 -15.03 7.12 17.59
C VAL A 331 -14.37 6.22 18.63
N LEU A 332 -13.47 5.33 18.21
CA LEU A 332 -12.64 4.47 19.06
C LEU A 332 -11.85 5.32 20.07
N THR A 333 -11.06 6.28 19.58
CA THR A 333 -10.18 7.12 20.40
C THR A 333 -10.99 7.93 21.41
N VAL A 334 -12.12 8.50 20.99
CA VAL A 334 -13.03 9.23 21.90
C VAL A 334 -13.60 8.30 22.97
N THR A 335 -14.06 7.11 22.60
CA THR A 335 -14.65 6.14 23.53
C THR A 335 -13.63 5.69 24.58
N LEU A 336 -12.40 5.32 24.18
CA LEU A 336 -11.35 4.92 25.13
C LEU A 336 -10.92 6.07 26.04
N THR A 337 -10.84 7.29 25.52
CA THR A 337 -10.47 8.47 26.32
C THR A 337 -11.56 8.79 27.36
N LEU A 338 -12.83 8.70 26.98
CA LEU A 338 -13.95 8.88 27.90
C LEU A 338 -13.96 7.79 28.97
N MET A 339 -13.77 6.53 28.60
CA MET A 339 -13.65 5.43 29.56
C MET A 339 -12.48 5.64 30.52
N ALA A 340 -11.31 6.01 30.02
CA ALA A 340 -10.13 6.30 30.85
C ALA A 340 -10.38 7.45 31.83
N PHE A 341 -11.08 8.50 31.38
CA PHE A 341 -11.48 9.60 32.25
C PHE A 341 -12.47 9.16 33.34
N LEU A 342 -13.49 8.36 32.98
CA LEU A 342 -14.49 7.86 33.93
C LEU A 342 -13.87 6.95 35.00
N PHE A 343 -13.10 5.94 34.59
CA PHE A 343 -12.43 5.04 35.53
C PHE A 343 -11.33 5.75 36.32
N GLY A 344 -10.59 6.67 35.68
CA GLY A 344 -9.61 7.51 36.36
C GLY A 344 -10.24 8.39 37.44
N ALA A 345 -11.37 9.05 37.16
CA ALA A 345 -12.10 9.84 38.14
C ALA A 345 -12.65 8.96 39.28
N ALA A 346 -13.16 7.77 38.99
CA ALA A 346 -13.67 6.85 40.00
C ALA A 346 -12.56 6.38 40.96
N VAL A 347 -11.40 5.96 40.44
CA VAL A 347 -10.26 5.56 41.28
C VAL A 347 -9.70 6.74 42.06
N TYR A 348 -9.62 7.93 41.45
CA TYR A 348 -9.20 9.14 42.16
C TYR A 348 -10.07 9.42 43.39
N LEU A 349 -11.39 9.37 43.26
CA LEU A 349 -12.31 9.66 44.38
C LEU A 349 -12.16 8.67 45.54
N ILE A 350 -11.83 7.41 45.24
CA ILE A 350 -11.64 6.38 46.26
C ILE A 350 -10.25 6.48 46.90
N GLU A 351 -9.21 6.58 46.08
CA GLU A 351 -7.83 6.54 46.56
C GLU A 351 -7.41 7.85 47.24
N LYS A 352 -8.01 9.00 46.89
CA LYS A 352 -7.72 10.30 47.52
C LYS A 352 -7.93 10.30 49.04
N THR A 353 -8.77 9.41 49.55
CA THR A 353 -9.05 9.32 50.98
C THR A 353 -7.89 8.72 51.80
N ASN A 354 -6.88 8.14 51.15
CA ASN A 354 -5.66 7.66 51.79
C ASN A 354 -4.62 8.78 51.90
N GLY A 355 -3.96 8.89 53.06
CA GLY A 355 -2.96 9.93 53.34
C GLY A 355 -1.74 9.93 52.41
N ASP A 356 -1.42 8.79 51.79
CA ASP A 356 -0.34 8.61 50.81
C ASP A 356 -0.88 8.26 49.41
N SER A 357 -1.96 8.91 48.96
CA SER A 357 -2.54 8.58 47.65
C SER A 357 -1.60 8.97 46.51
N VAL A 358 -1.18 8.02 45.68
CA VAL A 358 -0.41 8.30 44.44
C VAL A 358 -1.27 9.04 43.39
N PHE A 359 -2.59 9.11 43.60
CA PHE A 359 -3.58 9.73 42.73
C PHE A 359 -3.88 11.19 43.12
N ASP A 360 -2.94 12.10 42.81
CA ASP A 360 -3.04 13.51 43.24
C ASP A 360 -4.09 14.33 42.46
N SER A 361 -4.37 13.95 41.21
CA SER A 361 -5.29 14.68 40.32
C SER A 361 -6.00 13.77 39.33
N ILE A 362 -7.18 14.20 38.85
CA ILE A 362 -7.97 13.46 37.85
C ILE A 362 -7.18 13.25 36.53
N PRO A 363 -6.43 14.23 35.99
CA PRO A 363 -5.59 13.98 34.81
C PRO A 363 -4.51 12.91 35.03
N LYS A 364 -3.88 12.88 36.21
CA LYS A 364 -2.92 11.83 36.59
C LYS A 364 -3.59 10.46 36.68
N ALA A 365 -4.80 10.40 37.25
CA ALA A 365 -5.61 9.17 37.30
C ALA A 365 -6.12 8.75 35.91
N THR A 366 -6.38 9.71 35.01
CA THR A 366 -6.76 9.45 33.61
C THR A 366 -5.58 8.86 32.83
N TYR A 367 -4.35 9.34 33.04
CA TYR A 367 -3.14 8.70 32.52
C TYR A 367 -3.06 7.23 32.94
N TRP A 368 -3.27 6.95 34.23
CA TRP A 368 -3.36 5.57 34.74
C TRP A 368 -4.48 4.77 34.05
N GLY A 369 -5.65 5.39 33.84
CA GLY A 369 -6.77 4.78 33.11
C GLY A 369 -6.40 4.42 31.67
N ILE A 370 -5.72 5.31 30.94
CA ILE A 370 -5.27 5.07 29.55
C ILE A 370 -4.32 3.88 29.49
N ILE A 371 -3.29 3.83 30.33
CA ILE A 371 -2.30 2.73 30.32
C ILE A 371 -2.91 1.40 30.78
N THR A 372 -3.95 1.42 31.61
CA THR A 372 -4.67 0.23 32.07
C THR A 372 -5.59 -0.32 30.99
N ILE A 373 -6.40 0.55 30.37
CA ILE A 373 -7.31 0.19 29.26
C ILE A 373 -6.53 -0.35 28.06
N THR A 374 -5.36 0.22 27.78
CA THR A 374 -4.46 -0.22 26.70
C THR A 374 -3.59 -1.42 27.07
N SER A 375 -3.76 -2.00 28.27
CA SER A 375 -2.99 -3.14 28.79
C SER A 375 -1.47 -2.93 28.87
N VAL A 376 -0.99 -1.68 28.84
CA VAL A 376 0.44 -1.36 28.96
C VAL A 376 0.91 -1.54 30.41
N GLY A 377 0.21 -0.92 31.36
CA GLY A 377 0.43 -1.11 32.79
C GLY A 377 1.89 -0.96 33.25
N TYR A 378 2.50 0.22 33.07
CA TYR A 378 3.89 0.49 33.50
C TYR A 378 4.16 0.21 34.98
N GLY A 379 3.13 0.25 35.83
CA GLY A 379 3.23 -0.04 37.26
C GLY A 379 3.77 1.12 38.10
N ASP A 380 3.94 2.29 37.50
CA ASP A 380 4.35 3.55 38.15
C ASP A 380 3.24 4.13 39.05
N ILE A 381 1.98 3.86 38.71
CA ILE A 381 0.80 4.26 39.49
C ILE A 381 -0.14 3.06 39.59
N ALA A 382 -0.62 2.74 40.80
CA ALA A 382 -1.57 1.66 41.03
C ALA A 382 -2.45 1.93 42.26
N PRO A 383 -3.74 1.51 42.24
CA PRO A 383 -4.62 1.64 43.40
C PRO A 383 -4.18 0.74 44.56
N ALA A 384 -4.10 1.33 45.75
CA ALA A 384 -3.71 0.61 46.95
C ALA A 384 -4.91 -0.08 47.61
N THR A 385 -6.09 0.54 47.56
CA THR A 385 -7.30 0.04 48.23
C THR A 385 -7.91 -1.17 47.53
N VAL A 386 -8.63 -1.99 48.29
CA VAL A 386 -9.40 -3.11 47.76
C VAL A 386 -10.42 -2.64 46.73
N LEU A 387 -11.10 -1.52 47.00
CA LEU A 387 -12.12 -0.97 46.10
C LEU A 387 -11.50 -0.38 44.83
N GLY A 388 -10.38 0.33 44.93
CA GLY A 388 -9.62 0.83 43.79
C GLY A 388 -9.10 -0.30 42.91
N ARG A 389 -8.63 -1.41 43.50
CA ARG A 389 -8.25 -2.63 42.76
C ARG A 389 -9.43 -3.26 42.03
N LEU A 390 -10.62 -3.30 42.64
CA LEU A 390 -11.83 -3.80 41.98
C LEU A 390 -12.18 -2.94 40.75
N ILE A 391 -12.07 -1.62 40.85
CA ILE A 391 -12.26 -0.72 39.71
C ILE A 391 -11.19 -0.92 38.64
N ALA A 392 -9.94 -1.17 39.03
CA ALA A 392 -8.87 -1.48 38.08
C ALA A 392 -9.17 -2.74 37.27
N VAL A 393 -9.72 -3.78 37.92
CA VAL A 393 -10.15 -5.00 37.22
C VAL A 393 -11.26 -4.70 36.21
N LEU A 394 -12.28 -3.94 36.60
CA LEU A 394 -13.36 -3.54 35.69
C LEU A 394 -12.85 -2.67 34.52
N CYS A 395 -11.96 -1.73 34.81
CA CYS A 395 -11.29 -0.87 33.83
C CYS A 395 -10.53 -1.72 32.80
N ALA A 396 -9.71 -2.67 33.25
CA ALA A 396 -8.94 -3.56 32.38
C ALA A 396 -9.85 -4.41 31.46
N PHE A 397 -10.87 -5.07 32.02
CA PHE A 397 -11.79 -5.89 31.21
C PHE A 397 -12.57 -5.06 30.19
N SER A 398 -13.06 -3.89 30.58
CA SER A 398 -13.78 -2.99 29.66
C SER A 398 -12.87 -2.48 28.53
N GLY A 399 -11.61 -2.14 28.85
CA GLY A 399 -10.63 -1.66 27.89
C GLY A 399 -10.23 -2.71 26.85
N VAL A 400 -9.86 -3.92 27.32
CA VAL A 400 -9.50 -5.05 26.45
C VAL A 400 -10.67 -5.44 25.55
N GLY A 401 -11.90 -5.50 26.08
CA GLY A 401 -13.10 -5.80 25.29
C GLY A 401 -13.35 -4.75 24.19
N THR A 402 -13.22 -3.47 24.54
CA THR A 402 -13.42 -2.36 23.60
C THR A 402 -12.36 -2.37 22.49
N ILE A 403 -11.07 -2.49 22.84
CA ILE A 403 -9.98 -2.59 21.84
C ILE A 403 -10.14 -3.83 20.96
N GLY A 404 -10.50 -4.99 21.53
CA GLY A 404 -10.70 -6.23 20.77
C GLY A 404 -11.79 -6.11 19.69
N MET A 405 -12.94 -5.53 20.04
CA MET A 405 -14.01 -5.27 19.08
C MET A 405 -13.52 -4.37 17.94
N LEU A 406 -12.72 -3.37 18.25
CA LEU A 406 -12.28 -2.37 17.27
C LEU A 406 -11.20 -2.92 16.33
N VAL A 407 -10.27 -3.72 16.86
CA VAL A 407 -9.30 -4.45 16.03
C VAL A 407 -10.03 -5.37 15.06
N SER A 408 -11.11 -6.05 15.47
CA SER A 408 -11.88 -6.94 14.59
C SER A 408 -12.51 -6.20 13.40
N VAL A 409 -13.09 -5.02 13.62
CA VAL A 409 -13.65 -4.17 12.56
C VAL A 409 -12.54 -3.67 11.62
N LEU A 410 -11.38 -3.28 12.16
CA LEU A 410 -10.25 -2.82 11.36
C LEU A 410 -9.68 -3.94 10.49
N VAL A 411 -9.59 -5.17 11.01
CA VAL A 411 -9.12 -6.35 10.27
C VAL A 411 -10.09 -6.67 9.13
N ASP A 412 -11.40 -6.66 9.38
CA ASP A 412 -12.40 -6.88 8.33
C ASP A 412 -12.32 -5.81 7.22
N ARG A 413 -12.17 -4.53 7.58
CA ARG A 413 -11.93 -3.45 6.61
C ARG A 413 -10.63 -3.65 5.83
N TYR A 414 -9.54 -4.02 6.50
CA TYR A 414 -8.26 -4.31 5.86
C TYR A 414 -8.40 -5.43 4.82
N GLN A 415 -9.08 -6.52 5.16
CA GLN A 415 -9.31 -7.63 4.25
C GLN A 415 -10.10 -7.19 3.02
N ARG A 416 -11.13 -6.36 3.17
CA ARG A 416 -11.89 -5.80 2.04
C ARG A 416 -11.02 -4.94 1.12
N VAL A 417 -10.25 -4.00 1.68
CA VAL A 417 -9.38 -3.11 0.89
C VAL A 417 -8.24 -3.89 0.23
N TYR A 418 -7.66 -4.87 0.93
CA TYR A 418 -6.62 -5.75 0.40
C TYR A 418 -7.12 -6.55 -0.80
N LYS A 419 -8.29 -7.20 -0.68
CA LYS A 419 -8.94 -7.91 -1.79
C LYS A 419 -9.21 -6.97 -2.97
N ARG A 420 -9.82 -5.80 -2.73
CA ARG A 420 -10.08 -4.78 -3.77
C ARG A 420 -8.81 -4.43 -4.55
N LYS A 421 -7.67 -4.24 -3.89
CA LYS A 421 -6.40 -3.88 -4.55
C LYS A 421 -5.67 -5.04 -5.25
N LEU A 422 -5.97 -6.30 -4.91
CA LEU A 422 -5.45 -7.45 -5.67
C LEU A 422 -6.12 -7.55 -7.05
N TYR A 423 -7.41 -7.20 -7.15
CA TYR A 423 -8.18 -7.30 -8.39
C TYR A 423 -7.91 -6.16 -9.37
N ILE A 424 -7.40 -5.02 -8.90
CA ILE A 424 -6.90 -3.97 -9.78
C ILE A 424 -5.47 -4.35 -10.19
N LYS A 425 -5.31 -5.07 -11.31
CA LYS A 425 -4.01 -5.08 -11.99
C LYS A 425 -3.67 -3.61 -12.29
N PRO A 426 -2.53 -3.07 -11.82
CA PRO A 426 -2.11 -1.75 -12.30
C PRO A 426 -1.98 -1.89 -13.80
N GLU A 427 -2.71 -1.06 -14.54
CA GLU A 427 -2.46 -0.87 -15.97
C GLU A 427 -0.95 -0.62 -16.07
N LYS A 428 -0.23 -1.57 -16.69
CA LYS A 428 1.18 -1.35 -16.98
C LYS A 428 1.18 -0.07 -17.78
N ILE A 429 1.87 0.95 -17.30
CA ILE A 429 2.01 2.19 -18.05
C ILE A 429 2.71 1.77 -19.34
N ASP A 430 1.95 1.67 -20.43
CA ASP A 430 2.49 1.37 -21.74
C ASP A 430 3.04 2.68 -22.29
N PHE A 431 4.36 2.76 -22.36
CA PHE A 431 5.03 3.96 -22.87
C PHE A 431 5.03 3.98 -24.41
N ASN A 432 4.66 2.88 -25.09
CA ASN A 432 4.54 2.83 -26.55
C ASN A 432 3.33 3.63 -27.05
N ASP A 433 2.27 3.73 -26.24
CA ASP A 433 1.09 4.56 -26.52
C ASP A 433 1.45 6.07 -26.57
N TYR A 434 2.61 6.45 -26.00
CA TYR A 434 3.16 7.81 -26.08
C TYR A 434 4.25 7.98 -27.13
N SER A 435 4.76 6.89 -27.73
CA SER A 435 5.71 6.99 -28.87
C SER A 435 5.00 7.18 -30.21
N ASP A 436 3.73 6.81 -30.30
CA ASP A 436 2.97 6.94 -31.55
C ASP A 436 2.54 8.39 -31.84
N GLU A 437 2.39 9.24 -30.82
CA GLU A 437 2.30 10.70 -31.00
C GLU A 437 3.64 11.34 -31.42
N GLU A 438 4.78 10.68 -31.18
CA GLU A 438 6.11 11.19 -31.58
C GLU A 438 6.43 10.92 -33.06
N ASN A 439 5.78 9.94 -33.70
CA ASN A 439 6.09 9.53 -35.07
C ASN A 439 5.45 10.43 -36.15
N GLU A 440 4.44 11.23 -35.83
CA GLU A 440 3.91 12.24 -36.77
C GLU A 440 4.72 13.56 -36.76
N ASP A 441 5.48 13.84 -35.69
CA ASP A 441 6.16 15.14 -35.50
C ASP A 441 7.70 15.11 -35.66
N LEU A 442 8.32 13.94 -35.90
CA LEU A 442 9.78 13.76 -35.95
C LEU A 442 10.32 13.32 -37.32
N GLU A 443 10.07 14.10 -38.38
CA GLU A 443 10.93 14.09 -39.58
C GLU A 443 12.01 15.19 -39.57
N VAL A 444 12.20 15.94 -38.48
CA VAL A 444 13.27 16.96 -38.41
C VAL A 444 13.95 16.98 -37.04
N GLY A 445 15.18 16.47 -36.99
CA GLY A 445 16.14 16.87 -35.95
C GLY A 445 16.98 15.74 -35.33
N ARG A 446 18.17 15.52 -35.89
CA ARG A 446 19.25 14.75 -35.28
C ARG A 446 19.63 15.29 -33.90
N GLY A 447 19.85 14.36 -32.96
CA GLY A 447 20.88 14.48 -31.92
C GLY A 447 20.37 14.81 -30.53
N ASN A 448 20.23 13.77 -29.69
CA ASN A 448 20.59 13.81 -28.27
C ASN A 448 20.71 12.36 -27.77
N SER A 449 21.94 11.83 -27.82
CA SER A 449 22.27 10.51 -27.28
C SER A 449 22.23 10.54 -25.76
N CYS A 450 21.15 10.06 -25.16
CA CYS A 450 21.22 9.50 -23.83
C CYS A 450 21.64 8.03 -23.97
N ILE A 451 22.59 7.58 -23.14
CA ILE A 451 23.04 6.19 -23.13
C ILE A 451 21.82 5.33 -22.82
N ASP A 452 21.41 4.48 -23.76
CA ASP A 452 20.37 3.48 -23.54
C ASP A 452 20.88 2.45 -22.54
N PRO A 453 20.27 2.29 -21.35
CA PRO A 453 20.45 1.07 -20.60
C PRO A 453 19.55 0.03 -21.24
N LEU A 454 20.19 -1.01 -21.79
CA LEU A 454 19.56 -2.26 -22.22
C LEU A 454 18.39 -2.61 -21.28
N ILE A 455 17.18 -2.58 -21.82
CA ILE A 455 16.02 -3.23 -21.20
C ILE A 455 16.36 -4.72 -21.22
N VAL A 456 16.92 -5.22 -20.11
CA VAL A 456 17.08 -6.65 -19.89
C VAL A 456 15.68 -7.19 -19.66
N ASN A 457 15.06 -7.69 -20.72
CA ASN A 457 13.92 -8.59 -20.64
C ASN A 457 14.40 -9.87 -19.95
N ALA A 458 14.07 -10.02 -18.67
CA ALA A 458 14.09 -11.31 -18.02
C ALA A 458 12.78 -12.03 -18.35
N ASN A 459 12.92 -13.19 -18.98
CA ASN A 459 11.93 -14.22 -19.30
C ASN A 459 11.37 -14.19 -20.73
N ASP A 460 12.14 -14.76 -21.65
CA ASP A 460 11.66 -15.86 -22.48
C ASP A 460 12.84 -16.77 -22.83
N LYS A 461 12.95 -17.91 -22.14
CA LYS A 461 13.74 -19.04 -22.63
C LYS A 461 12.76 -20.02 -23.26
N LYS A 462 12.73 -20.06 -24.59
CA LYS A 462 12.47 -21.29 -25.33
C LYS A 462 13.64 -21.46 -26.30
N GLU A 463 14.27 -22.62 -26.17
CA GLU A 463 15.36 -23.10 -27.00
C GLU A 463 14.89 -23.23 -28.45
N ASP A 464 15.63 -22.60 -29.36
CA ASP A 464 15.65 -22.94 -30.77
C ASP A 464 16.78 -23.95 -30.98
N ASP A 465 16.46 -25.13 -31.49
CA ASP A 465 17.38 -25.92 -32.30
C ASP A 465 17.00 -25.73 -33.76
N SER A 466 17.90 -25.07 -34.49
CA SER A 466 17.88 -24.86 -35.92
C SER A 466 18.17 -26.14 -36.70
N GLU A 467 17.54 -26.34 -37.87
CA GLU A 467 18.25 -26.77 -39.08
C GLU A 467 17.44 -26.49 -40.38
N THR A 468 18.03 -25.62 -41.21
CA THR A 468 18.24 -25.69 -42.68
C THR A 468 17.07 -25.73 -43.71
N SER A 469 16.94 -24.60 -44.42
CA SER A 469 16.82 -24.39 -45.89
C SER A 469 15.86 -25.21 -46.77
N LEU A 470 14.96 -24.54 -47.51
CA LEU A 470 15.08 -24.30 -48.98
C LEU A 470 13.89 -23.46 -49.51
N GLN A 471 14.14 -22.74 -50.60
CA GLN A 471 13.24 -21.84 -51.33
C GLN A 471 12.01 -22.54 -51.94
N THR A 472 10.88 -21.81 -52.05
CA THR A 472 10.13 -21.48 -53.29
C THR A 472 8.63 -21.25 -53.01
N SER A 473 8.10 -20.12 -53.47
CA SER A 473 6.69 -19.91 -53.86
C SER A 473 6.55 -20.24 -55.37
N PRO A 474 5.36 -20.50 -55.98
CA PRO A 474 4.03 -19.98 -55.62
C PRO A 474 2.80 -20.92 -55.88
N SER A 475 1.60 -20.37 -55.64
CA SER A 475 0.31 -20.63 -56.31
C SER A 475 -0.73 -21.63 -55.73
N SER A 476 -1.91 -21.05 -55.47
CA SER A 476 -3.29 -21.50 -55.76
C SER A 476 -3.87 -22.83 -55.24
N SER A 477 -5.14 -22.70 -54.83
CA SER A 477 -6.27 -23.64 -54.87
C SER A 477 -6.68 -24.39 -53.59
N LEU A 478 -7.92 -24.08 -53.18
CA LEU A 478 -8.88 -24.88 -52.39
C LEU A 478 -8.89 -26.36 -52.84
N PRO A 479 -9.19 -27.34 -51.95
CA PRO A 479 -10.60 -27.64 -51.64
C PRO A 479 -10.92 -28.21 -50.23
N LEU A 480 -12.23 -28.19 -49.93
CA LEU A 480 -12.93 -28.92 -48.85
C LEU A 480 -12.60 -30.42 -48.80
N PRO A 481 -12.96 -31.11 -47.70
CA PRO A 481 -13.81 -32.29 -47.89
C PRO A 481 -14.98 -32.45 -46.92
N ASN A 482 -15.97 -33.17 -47.46
CA ASN A 482 -17.27 -33.55 -46.94
C ASN A 482 -17.24 -34.50 -45.73
N ALA A 483 -18.35 -34.46 -45.00
CA ALA A 483 -18.82 -35.48 -44.07
C ALA A 483 -19.27 -36.78 -44.78
N LYS A 484 -18.99 -37.94 -44.19
CA LYS A 484 -19.97 -38.87 -43.58
C LYS A 484 -19.38 -40.27 -43.32
N ASP A 485 -20.05 -40.94 -42.39
CA ASP A 485 -20.06 -42.36 -42.06
C ASP A 485 -19.00 -42.88 -41.08
N GLN A 486 -19.45 -43.12 -39.84
CA GLN A 486 -19.42 -44.47 -39.26
C GLN A 486 -20.31 -44.58 -38.01
N THR A 487 -21.17 -45.59 -38.06
CA THR A 487 -22.00 -46.13 -36.97
C THR A 487 -21.16 -46.89 -35.94
N ASN A 488 -21.51 -46.69 -34.68
CA ASN A 488 -20.99 -47.27 -33.43
C ASN A 488 -21.09 -48.83 -33.39
N PRO A 489 -20.37 -49.54 -32.50
CA PRO A 489 -20.90 -49.71 -31.14
C PRO A 489 -19.88 -49.78 -29.97
N GLN A 490 -20.36 -49.26 -28.83
CA GLN A 490 -20.06 -49.62 -27.43
C GLN A 490 -18.63 -49.52 -26.88
N CYS A 491 -18.45 -48.62 -25.91
CA CYS A 491 -17.57 -48.81 -24.76
C CYS A 491 -18.17 -48.20 -23.48
N HIS A 492 -17.86 -48.86 -22.38
CA HIS A 492 -18.38 -48.73 -21.02
C HIS A 492 -18.12 -47.39 -20.32
N PHE A 493 -19.03 -47.08 -19.38
CA PHE A 493 -18.90 -46.12 -18.27
C PHE A 493 -17.57 -46.22 -17.52
N ILE A 494 -16.88 -45.09 -17.33
CA ILE A 494 -16.16 -44.72 -16.10
C ILE A 494 -16.28 -43.19 -15.92
N ASP A 495 -16.86 -42.77 -14.80
CA ASP A 495 -16.90 -41.39 -14.32
C ASP A 495 -15.51 -40.86 -14.02
N ASN A 496 -15.21 -39.60 -14.38
CA ASN A 496 -14.23 -38.76 -13.68
C ASN A 496 -14.49 -37.28 -13.99
N TYR A 497 -15.26 -36.66 -13.11
CA TYR A 497 -15.25 -35.22 -12.85
C TYR A 497 -14.31 -34.95 -11.67
N ASP A 498 -13.68 -33.78 -11.69
CA ASP A 498 -12.95 -33.10 -10.61
C ASP A 498 -11.52 -33.57 -10.27
N ASN A 499 -10.54 -32.75 -10.65
CA ASN A 499 -9.47 -32.30 -9.75
C ASN A 499 -8.62 -31.22 -10.45
N ASN A 500 -8.92 -29.94 -10.17
CA ASN A 500 -7.92 -28.87 -10.32
C ASN A 500 -8.00 -27.75 -9.26
N ASP A 501 -8.77 -27.95 -8.18
CA ASP A 501 -8.92 -26.95 -7.10
C ASP A 501 -8.03 -27.20 -5.86
N ASN A 502 -7.08 -28.14 -5.92
CA ASN A 502 -6.33 -28.59 -4.73
C ASN A 502 -4.89 -28.05 -4.57
N GLU A 503 -4.33 -27.29 -5.51
CA GLU A 503 -2.94 -26.80 -5.36
C GLU A 503 -2.80 -25.50 -4.53
N VAL A 504 -3.84 -24.66 -4.46
CA VAL A 504 -3.76 -23.40 -3.71
C VAL A 504 -4.13 -23.56 -2.23
N SER A 505 -5.10 -24.44 -1.92
CA SER A 505 -5.52 -24.72 -0.52
C SER A 505 -4.52 -25.56 0.28
N GLN A 506 -3.71 -26.41 -0.37
CA GLN A 506 -2.68 -27.20 0.32
C GLN A 506 -1.44 -26.39 0.69
N THR A 507 -1.14 -25.31 -0.05
CA THR A 507 0.03 -24.47 0.23
C THR A 507 -0.21 -23.56 1.44
N VAL A 508 -1.43 -23.02 1.57
CA VAL A 508 -1.84 -22.19 2.73
C VAL A 508 -1.99 -23.04 4.01
N SER A 509 -2.50 -24.27 3.90
CA SER A 509 -2.64 -25.18 5.05
C SER A 509 -1.29 -25.71 5.56
N LYS A 510 -0.28 -25.86 4.67
CA LYS A 510 1.09 -26.25 5.04
C LYS A 510 1.86 -25.12 5.73
N GLU A 511 1.66 -23.86 5.32
CA GLU A 511 2.32 -22.72 6.00
C GLU A 511 1.73 -22.44 7.38
N ILE A 512 0.39 -22.53 7.54
CA ILE A 512 -0.29 -22.36 8.83
C ILE A 512 0.12 -23.46 9.83
N ASN A 513 0.23 -24.72 9.38
CA ASN A 513 0.71 -25.82 10.23
C ASN A 513 2.22 -25.74 10.53
N SER A 514 3.03 -25.13 9.66
CA SER A 514 4.47 -24.87 9.94
C SER A 514 4.69 -23.74 10.94
N PHE A 515 3.73 -22.81 11.06
CA PHE A 515 3.78 -21.71 12.01
C PHE A 515 3.31 -22.16 13.41
N ALA A 516 2.30 -23.04 13.48
CA ALA A 516 1.85 -23.63 14.73
C ALA A 516 2.89 -24.60 15.35
N SER A 517 3.66 -25.31 14.51
CA SER A 517 4.74 -26.21 14.97
C SER A 517 6.05 -25.49 15.34
N ARG A 518 6.20 -24.20 15.01
CA ARG A 518 7.36 -23.36 15.42
C ARG A 518 7.13 -22.56 16.70
N GLN A 519 5.90 -22.52 17.24
CA GLN A 519 5.63 -21.92 18.56
C GLN A 519 5.66 -22.91 19.74
N GLN A 520 5.84 -24.22 19.49
CA GLN A 520 6.04 -25.23 20.54
C GLN A 520 7.49 -25.69 20.72
N SER A 521 8.45 -25.15 19.97
CA SER A 521 9.88 -25.43 20.11
C SER A 521 10.64 -24.15 20.47
N GLY A 522 10.52 -23.69 21.71
CA GLY A 522 11.10 -22.43 22.13
C GLY A 522 11.12 -22.23 23.65
N SER A 523 11.52 -23.25 24.41
CA SER A 523 11.91 -23.05 25.81
C SER A 523 13.13 -23.91 26.18
N LEU A 524 14.26 -23.23 26.34
CA LEU A 524 15.43 -23.55 27.17
C LEU A 524 16.31 -24.75 26.77
N ASP A 525 17.47 -24.42 26.20
CA ASP A 525 18.73 -25.10 26.53
C ASP A 525 19.71 -24.04 27.05
N MET A 526 19.80 -23.90 28.37
CA MET A 526 20.90 -23.24 29.06
C MET A 526 21.54 -24.29 29.96
N SER A 527 22.69 -24.80 29.52
CA SER A 527 23.46 -25.81 30.21
C SER A 527 24.09 -25.24 31.48
N VAL A 528 23.68 -25.79 32.63
CA VAL A 528 24.45 -25.71 33.86
C VAL A 528 24.79 -27.14 34.27
N ARG A 529 26.10 -27.41 34.32
CA ARG A 529 26.70 -28.62 34.90
C ARG A 529 26.19 -28.85 36.31
N THR A 530 25.83 -30.08 36.65
CA THR A 530 26.32 -30.76 37.87
C THR A 530 25.94 -32.24 37.85
N ASN A 531 26.78 -33.02 38.53
CA ASN A 531 26.87 -34.47 38.53
C ASN A 531 25.75 -35.20 39.29
N SER A 532 25.68 -36.50 39.00
CA SER A 532 25.48 -37.64 39.90
C SER A 532 24.09 -37.91 40.50
N ASP A 533 23.64 -39.13 40.18
CA ASP A 533 22.99 -40.12 41.04
C ASP A 533 21.46 -40.09 41.29
N LEU A 534 20.95 -41.34 41.38
CA LEU A 534 19.67 -41.84 41.88
C LEU A 534 18.46 -41.95 40.92
N SER A 535 18.36 -43.15 40.33
CA SER A 535 17.29 -44.15 40.51
C SER A 535 15.82 -43.71 40.78
N CYS A 536 14.92 -44.39 40.04
CA CYS A 536 13.64 -44.95 40.50
C CYS A 536 12.44 -43.99 40.72
N ILE A 537 11.43 -44.06 39.83
CA ILE A 537 10.13 -44.74 40.10
C ILE A 537 9.12 -44.49 38.97
N HIS A 538 8.44 -45.58 38.65
CA HIS A 538 7.31 -45.79 37.75
C HIS A 538 6.00 -45.12 38.21
N SER A 539 5.06 -44.99 37.26
CA SER A 539 3.59 -44.85 37.46
C SER A 539 3.12 -43.42 37.77
N MET A 540 2.01 -42.87 37.25
CA MET A 540 0.77 -43.41 36.69
C MET A 540 0.10 -42.22 35.95
N SER A 541 -0.27 -42.34 34.68
CA SER A 541 -1.66 -42.42 34.18
C SER A 541 -2.68 -41.41 34.75
N SER A 542 -3.40 -40.77 33.82
CA SER A 542 -4.87 -40.53 33.84
C SER A 542 -5.43 -39.13 34.18
N TYR A 543 -6.12 -38.54 33.17
CA TYR A 543 -7.13 -37.45 33.16
C TYR A 543 -6.67 -36.05 33.63
N ILE A 544 -6.79 -34.95 32.87
CA ILE A 544 -7.85 -34.39 32.00
C ILE A 544 -7.19 -33.66 30.82
#